data_AF-A0A7U3NZT7-F1
#
_entry.id   AF-A0A7U3NZT7-F1
#
_cell.length_a   1.000
_cell.length_b   1.000
_cell.length_c   1.000
_cell.angle_alpha   90.00
_cell.angle_beta   90.00
_cell.angle_gamma   90.00
#
_symmetry.space_group_name_H-M   'P 1'
#
loop_
_entity.id
_entity.type
_entity.pdbx_description
1 polymer ?
#
loop_
_entity_poly.entity_id
_entity_poly.type
_entity_poly.pdbx_seq_one_letter_code
_entity_poly.pdbx_strand_id
1 'polypeptide(L)' 'MNVVTLILRELVGMFIDDESLAIAVLGVVAVAATLSSWLAVPGPIVGAVLLVGCVVVVMASALKASRKSR' A
#
# COMPACT_ATOMS: atom_id res chain seq x y z
N MET A 1 -25.88 -21.06 -6.52
CA MET A 1 -24.67 -20.21 -6.49
C MET A 1 -23.48 -21.16 -6.49
N ASN A 2 -22.67 -21.14 -7.54
CA ASN A 2 -21.58 -22.10 -7.67
C ASN A 2 -20.41 -21.65 -6.79
N VAL A 3 -19.90 -22.55 -5.94
CA VAL A 3 -18.79 -22.26 -5.00
C VAL A 3 -17.57 -21.68 -5.73
N VAL A 4 -17.35 -22.13 -6.97
CA VAL A 4 -16.31 -21.65 -7.88
C VAL A 4 -16.44 -20.15 -8.17
N THR A 5 -17.65 -19.64 -8.41
CA THR A 5 -17.89 -18.23 -8.71
C THR A 5 -17.67 -17.33 -7.48
N LEU A 6 -17.89 -17.87 -6.28
CA LEU A 6 -17.63 -17.16 -5.02
C LEU A 6 -16.12 -16.99 -4.80
N ILE A 7 -15.35 -18.07 -4.96
CA ILE A 7 -13.89 -18.06 -4.79
C ILE A 7 -13.23 -17.12 -5.80
N LEU A 8 -13.64 -17.17 -7.07
CA LEU A 8 -13.11 -16.28 -8.11
C LEU A 8 -13.36 -14.81 -7.79
N ARG A 9 -14.55 -14.48 -7.27
CA ARG A 9 -14.91 -13.10 -6.93
C ARG A 9 -14.15 -12.60 -5.70
N GLU A 10 -13.90 -13.46 -4.72
CA GLU A 10 -13.08 -13.15 -3.55
C GLU A 10 -11.61 -12.95 -3.94
N LEU A 11 -11.09 -13.81 -4.82
CA LEU A 11 -9.70 -13.75 -5.29
C LEU A 11 -9.44 -12.48 -6.11
N VAL A 12 -10.37 -12.10 -6.99
CA VAL A 12 -10.31 -10.85 -7.75
C VAL A 12 -10.47 -9.64 -6.82
N GLY A 13 -11.34 -9.74 -5.80
CA GLY A 13 -11.50 -8.69 -4.79
C GLY A 13 -10.22 -8.44 -3.98
N MET A 14 -9.51 -9.51 -3.60
CA MET A 14 -8.23 -9.41 -2.89
C MET A 14 -7.13 -8.80 -3.79
N PHE A 15 -7.06 -9.20 -5.06
CA PHE A 15 -6.11 -8.63 -6.02
C PHE A 15 -6.33 -7.14 -6.29
N ILE A 16 -7.59 -6.68 -6.35
CA ILE A 16 -7.91 -5.25 -6.57
C ILE A 16 -7.52 -4.39 -5.35
N ASP A 17 -7.61 -4.96 -4.14
CA ASP A 17 -7.19 -4.28 -2.91
C ASP A 17 -5.65 -4.21 -2.82
N ASP A 18 -4.97 -5.30 -3.20
CA ASP A 18 -3.51 -5.37 -3.30
C ASP A 18 -2.94 -4.45 -4.41
N GLU A 19 -3.65 -4.25 -5.53
CA GLU A 19 -3.25 -3.28 -6.57
C GLU A 19 -3.19 -1.85 -6.01
N SER A 20 -4.22 -1.43 -5.25
CA SER A 20 -4.25 -0.11 -4.62
C SER A 20 -3.13 0.04 -3.59
N LEU A 21 -2.82 -1.03 -2.85
CA LEU A 21 -1.70 -1.08 -1.93
C LEU A 21 -0.36 -0.92 -2.67
N ALA A 22 -0.17 -1.63 -3.78
CA ALA A 22 1.05 -1.54 -4.59
C ALA A 22 1.28 -0.12 -5.14
N ILE A 23 0.23 0.54 -5.65
CA ILE A 23 0.29 1.93 -6.11
C ILE A 23 0.66 2.88 -4.95
N ALA A 24 0.09 2.67 -3.76
CA ALA A 24 0.40 3.47 -2.59
C ALA A 24 1.86 3.31 -2.14
N VAL A 25 2.39 2.08 -2.13
CA VAL A 25 3.81 1.82 -1.83
C VAL A 25 4.73 2.45 -2.88
N LEU A 26 4.39 2.34 -4.17
CA LEU A 26 5.14 3.02 -5.24
C LEU A 26 5.17 4.53 -5.03
N GLY A 27 4.08 5.14 -4.57
CA GLY A 27 4.03 6.55 -4.18
C GLY A 27 5.00 6.88 -3.04
N VAL A 28 5.01 6.08 -1.97
CA VAL A 28 5.95 6.25 -0.85
C VAL A 28 7.40 6.15 -1.31
N VAL A 29 7.70 5.16 -2.16
CA VAL A 29 9.05 4.98 -2.73
C VAL A 29 9.43 6.16 -3.62
N ALA A 30 8.51 6.68 -4.43
CA ALA A 30 8.77 7.86 -5.25
C ALA A 30 9.09 9.10 -4.39
N VAL A 31 8.34 9.31 -3.29
CA VAL A 31 8.63 10.39 -2.33
C VAL A 31 9.99 10.19 -1.65
N ALA A 32 10.32 8.97 -1.25
CA ALA A 32 11.62 8.69 -0.67
C ALA A 32 12.78 8.90 -1.67
N ALA A 33 12.58 8.52 -2.93
CA ALA A 33 13.55 8.70 -4.01
C ALA A 33 13.77 10.19 -4.34
N THR A 34 12.73 11.03 -4.31
CA THR A 34 12.88 12.47 -4.49
C THR A 34 13.58 13.11 -3.28
N LEU A 35 13.25 12.69 -2.05
CA LEU A 35 13.93 13.16 -0.85
C LEU A 35 15.43 12.82 -0.84
N SER A 36 15.79 11.60 -1.26
CA SER A 36 17.19 11.18 -1.29
C SER A 36 17.97 11.84 -2.43
N SER A 37 17.39 11.90 -3.64
CA SER A 37 18.12 12.29 -4.85
C SER A 37 18.15 13.80 -5.07
N TRP A 38 17.07 14.51 -4.73
CA TRP A 38 16.97 15.95 -4.99
C TRP A 38 17.29 16.80 -3.77
N LEU A 39 17.02 16.28 -2.57
CA LEU A 39 17.09 17.07 -1.34
C LEU A 39 18.32 16.74 -0.49
N ALA A 40 19.15 15.78 -0.93
CA ALA A 40 20.38 15.31 -0.26
C ALA A 40 20.19 15.06 1.25
N VAL A 41 19.00 14.59 1.62
CA VAL A 41 18.63 14.35 3.01
C VAL A 41 19.46 13.17 3.54
N PRO A 42 19.98 13.25 4.78
CA PRO A 42 20.77 12.17 5.35
C PRO A 42 20.00 10.84 5.35
N GLY A 43 20.68 9.77 4.92
CA GLY A 43 20.14 8.41 4.77
C GLY A 43 19.23 7.90 5.91
N PRO A 44 19.51 8.11 7.21
CA PRO A 44 18.61 7.64 8.27
C PRO A 44 17.22 8.28 8.23
N ILE A 45 17.11 9.54 7.81
CA ILE A 45 15.81 10.24 7.73
C ILE A 45 15.00 9.68 6.56
N VAL A 46 15.63 9.44 5.40
CA VAL A 46 14.97 8.82 4.24
C VAL A 46 14.48 7.41 4.60
N GLY A 47 15.29 6.63 5.31
CA GLY A 47 14.91 5.30 5.80
C GLY A 47 13.73 5.35 6.78
N ALA A 48 13.70 6.32 7.69
CA ALA A 48 12.57 6.52 8.61
C ALA A 48 11.29 6.87 7.86
N VAL A 49 11.36 7.75 6.84
CA VAL A 49 10.21 8.11 6.00
C VAL A 49 9.69 6.89 5.23
N LEU A 50 10.57 6.04 4.69
CA LEU A 50 10.18 4.79 4.03
C LEU A 50 9.47 3.83 4.99
N LEU A 51 10.04 3.60 6.17
CA LEU A 51 9.44 2.71 7.16
C LEU A 51 8.06 3.20 7.60
N VAL A 52 7.97 4.47 8.00
CA VAL A 52 6.70 5.05 8.44
C VAL A 52 5.69 5.07 7.29
N GLY A 53 6.11 5.44 6.08
CA GLY A 53 5.27 5.44 4.89
C GLY A 53 4.69 4.05 4.58
N CYS A 54 5.51 3.01 4.61
CA CYS A 54 5.03 1.63 4.42
C CYS A 54 4.03 1.21 5.50
N VAL A 55 4.32 1.48 6.78
CA VAL A 55 3.41 1.14 7.89
C VAL A 55 2.07 1.84 7.75
N VAL A 56 2.08 3.13 7.39
CA VAL A 56 0.87 3.93 7.17
C VAL A 56 0.06 3.37 5.99
N VAL A 57 0.70 3.00 4.90
CA VAL A 57 0.03 2.41 3.73
C VAL A 57 -0.66 1.10 4.08
N VAL A 58 0.02 0.21 4.81
CA VAL A 58 -0.56 -1.06 5.28
C VAL A 58 -1.75 -0.82 6.22
N MET A 59 -1.61 0.09 7.19
CA MET A 59 -2.69 0.46 8.11
C MET A 59 -3.89 1.07 7.37
N ALA A 60 -3.64 1.93 6.40
CA ALA A 60 -4.69 2.56 5.59
C ALA A 60 -5.47 1.51 4.79
N SER A 61 -4.80 0.51 4.22
CA SER A 61 -5.48 -0.59 3.51
C SER A 61 -6.27 -1.49 4.46
N ALA A 62 -5.71 -1.84 5.63
CA ALA A 62 -6.45 -2.60 6.65
C ALA A 62 -7.73 -1.86 7.12
N LEU A 63 -7.64 -0.54 7.31
CA LEU A 63 -8.78 0.30 7.68
C LEU A 63 -9.81 0.43 6.55
N LYS A 64 -9.38 0.54 5.28
CA LYS A 64 -10.28 0.56 4.12
C LYS A 64 -11.03 -0.77 3.98
N ALA A 65 -10.34 -1.89 4.11
CA ALA A 65 -10.94 -3.22 4.07
C ALA A 65 -12.01 -3.37 5.17
N SER A 66 -11.71 -2.91 6.40
CA SER A 66 -12.67 -2.93 7.50
C SER A 66 -13.90 -2.03 7.26
N ARG A 67 -13.72 -0.88 6.63
CA ARG A 67 -14.82 0.07 6.34
C ARG A 67 -15.70 -0.38 5.16
N LYS A 68 -15.16 -1.16 4.22
CA LYS A 68 -15.89 -1.73 3.07
C LYS A 68 -16.84 -2.88 3.47
N SER A 69 -16.63 -3.48 4.63
CA SER A 69 -17.40 -4.63 5.14
C SER A 69 -18.66 -4.26 5.95
N ARG A 70 -18.93 -2.97 6.17
CA ARG A 70 -20.24 -2.48 6.67
C ARG A 70 -21.16 -2.11 5.51
#